data_AF-A0A9P4NZT4-F1
#
_entry.id   AF-A0A9P4NZT4-F1
#
_cell.length_a   1.000
_cell.length_b   1.000
_cell.length_c   1.000
_cell.angle_alpha   90.00
_cell.angle_beta   90.00
_cell.angle_gamma   90.00
#
_symmetry.space_group_name_H-M   'P 1'
#
loop_
_entity.id
_entity.type
_entity.pdbx_description
1 polymer ?
#
loop_
_entity_poly.entity_id
_entity_poly.type
_entity_poly.pdbx_seq_one_letter_code
_entity_poly.pdbx_strand_id
1 'polypeptide(L)'
;MDSVPTTNAAPGGPLTTKSKILETGASMTQNFAPIKNICAHLNAFHAFASEPSRAPVESNHYCSHLNEDVRQCVLYDSPEPNARLIGIEYMISPRLYNTLPQEERRYWHSHVFEVKSGMLIMPTPTGVPESVWEVAETKEMEDVIHIYGKIFQTWDVTKGDVLPLGEPQLMTSFTEGGQMEGGFEKVVGERDGRMGSDWRRKKEVREEIEEPEIHGDADWAWKADKSK
;
A
#
# COMPACT_ATOMS: atom_id res chain seq x y z
N MET A 1 6.60 29.75 -11.40
CA MET A 1 6.66 28.69 -10.37
C MET A 1 5.23 28.34 -10.08
N ASP A 2 4.73 27.31 -10.76
CA ASP A 2 3.34 26.89 -10.61
C ASP A 2 3.11 26.51 -9.14
N SER A 3 1.97 26.93 -8.60
CA SER A 3 1.55 26.56 -7.25
C SER A 3 1.53 25.04 -7.18
N VAL A 4 2.29 24.46 -6.24
CA VAL A 4 2.18 23.02 -5.92
C VAL A 4 0.69 22.76 -5.70
N PRO A 5 0.05 21.86 -6.46
CA PRO A 5 -1.36 21.54 -6.27
C PRO A 5 -1.58 21.20 -4.80
N THR A 6 -2.58 21.78 -4.13
CA THR A 6 -2.99 21.29 -2.81
C THR A 6 -3.70 19.96 -3.01
N THR A 7 -2.98 18.84 -2.89
CA THR A 7 -3.54 17.50 -3.00
C THR A 7 -4.02 16.97 -1.66
N ASN A 8 -3.77 17.71 -0.56
CA ASN A 8 -4.33 17.42 0.75
C ASN A 8 -4.99 18.66 1.39
N ALA A 9 -5.95 18.42 2.29
CA ALA A 9 -6.71 19.43 3.02
C ALA A 9 -6.20 19.65 4.46
N ALA A 10 -4.92 19.37 4.73
CA ALA A 10 -4.34 19.61 6.06
C ALA A 10 -4.40 21.12 6.41
N PRO A 11 -4.64 21.48 7.69
CA PRO A 11 -4.82 22.86 8.08
C PRO A 11 -3.49 23.60 8.08
N GLY A 12 -3.51 24.88 7.71
CA GLY A 12 -2.33 25.75 7.70
C GLY A 12 -2.29 26.68 6.49
N GLY A 13 -1.33 27.60 6.50
CA GLY A 13 -1.00 28.41 5.33
C GLY A 13 -0.03 27.68 4.39
N PRO A 14 0.07 28.10 3.11
CA PRO A 14 1.09 27.57 2.22
C PRO A 14 2.49 27.84 2.75
N LEU A 15 3.47 27.03 2.33
CA LEU A 15 4.88 27.25 2.64
C LEU A 15 5.29 28.69 2.28
N THR A 16 5.87 29.40 3.24
CA THR A 16 6.37 30.76 3.03
C THR A 16 7.51 30.76 2.02
N THR A 17 7.76 31.90 1.36
CA THR A 17 8.94 32.05 0.48
C THR A 17 10.24 31.71 1.20
N LYS A 18 10.34 32.07 2.49
CA LYS A 18 11.47 31.71 3.35
C LYS A 18 11.61 30.19 3.48
N SER A 19 10.52 29.48 3.83
CA SER A 19 10.51 28.02 3.94
C SER A 19 10.96 27.36 2.65
N LYS A 20 10.38 27.76 1.51
CA LYS A 20 10.75 27.23 0.19
C LYS A 20 12.23 27.39 -0.13
N ILE A 21 12.81 28.57 0.13
CA ILE A 21 14.24 28.83 -0.12
C ILE A 21 15.11 27.98 0.80
N LEU A 22 14.82 27.95 2.11
CA LEU A 22 15.58 27.18 3.08
C LEU A 22 15.51 25.68 2.81
N GLU A 23 14.31 25.16 2.52
CA GLU A 23 14.06 23.75 2.22
C GLU A 23 14.72 23.33 0.90
N THR A 24 14.74 24.20 -0.13
CA THR A 24 15.47 23.92 -1.39
C THR A 24 16.97 23.86 -1.14
N GLY A 25 17.53 24.81 -0.37
CA GLY A 25 18.95 24.76 0.00
C GLY A 25 19.29 23.53 0.84
N ALA A 26 18.43 23.16 1.78
CA ALA A 26 18.59 21.94 2.58
C ALA A 26 18.49 20.68 1.73
N SER A 27 17.51 20.58 0.82
CA SER A 27 17.32 19.39 -0.02
C SER A 27 18.48 19.15 -0.98
N MET A 28 19.18 20.21 -1.40
CA MET A 28 20.38 20.11 -2.23
C MET A 28 21.65 19.72 -1.45
N THR A 29 21.69 19.94 -0.15
CA THR A 29 22.93 19.79 0.67
C THR A 29 22.88 18.61 1.63
N GLN A 30 21.68 18.20 2.08
CA GLN A 30 21.52 17.09 3.00
C GLN A 30 21.59 15.73 2.29
N ASN A 31 22.06 14.73 3.02
CA ASN A 31 22.13 13.35 2.52
C ASN A 31 20.86 12.57 2.88
N PHE A 32 20.00 12.31 1.90
CA PHE A 32 18.79 11.49 2.04
C PHE A 32 19.02 10.01 1.68
N ALA A 33 20.19 9.45 2.01
CA ALA A 33 20.54 8.07 1.62
C ALA A 33 19.45 7.02 1.91
N PRO A 34 18.77 6.99 3.09
CA PRO A 34 17.70 6.02 3.32
C PRO A 34 16.51 6.16 2.37
N ILE A 35 16.10 7.39 2.07
CA ILE A 35 14.95 7.65 1.18
C ILE A 35 15.29 7.32 -0.27
N LYS A 36 16.56 7.45 -0.68
CA LYS A 36 17.04 7.06 -2.02
C LYS A 36 17.00 5.55 -2.27
N ASN A 37 16.77 4.72 -1.24
CA ASN A 37 16.60 3.28 -1.38
C ASN A 37 15.15 2.87 -1.72
N ILE A 38 14.21 3.81 -1.82
CA ILE A 38 12.86 3.51 -2.32
C ILE A 38 12.99 3.11 -3.79
N CYS A 39 12.55 1.90 -4.12
CA CYS A 39 12.75 1.25 -5.42
C CYS A 39 11.44 0.85 -6.11
N ALA A 40 10.31 0.89 -5.42
CA ALA A 40 9.02 0.51 -5.98
C ALA A 40 7.89 1.43 -5.50
N HIS A 41 6.95 1.70 -6.40
CA HIS A 41 5.66 2.32 -6.12
C HIS A 41 4.55 1.31 -6.42
N LEU A 42 3.79 0.93 -5.39
CA LEU A 42 2.60 0.09 -5.52
C LEU A 42 1.36 0.85 -5.06
N ASN A 43 0.19 0.44 -5.53
CA ASN A 43 -1.09 0.95 -5.07
C ASN A 43 -2.03 -0.22 -4.77
N ALA A 44 -2.64 -0.19 -3.58
CA ALA A 44 -3.53 -1.23 -3.06
C ALA A 44 -4.58 -0.61 -2.12
N PHE A 45 -5.41 -1.45 -1.50
CA PHE A 45 -6.45 -1.04 -0.57
C PHE A 45 -6.37 -1.83 0.73
N HIS A 46 -6.49 -1.13 1.85
CA HIS A 46 -6.48 -1.73 3.17
C HIS A 46 -7.85 -1.68 3.85
N ALA A 47 -8.11 -2.64 4.74
CA ALA A 47 -9.22 -2.64 5.68
C ALA A 47 -8.70 -2.46 7.11
N PHE A 48 -9.51 -1.85 7.99
CA PHE A 48 -9.18 -1.76 9.42
C PHE A 48 -9.30 -3.14 10.07
N ALA A 49 -8.25 -3.66 10.69
CA ALA A 49 -8.29 -5.03 11.23
C ALA A 49 -9.34 -5.22 12.36
N SER A 50 -9.62 -4.17 13.13
CA SER A 50 -10.64 -4.17 14.20
C SER A 50 -12.07 -4.02 13.67
N GLU A 51 -12.25 -3.33 12.54
CA GLU A 51 -13.54 -2.99 11.95
C GLU A 51 -13.47 -3.15 10.41
N PRO A 52 -13.29 -4.39 9.92
CA PRO A 52 -12.91 -4.62 8.53
C PRO A 52 -14.02 -4.34 7.51
N SER A 53 -15.25 -4.06 7.97
CA SER A 53 -16.38 -3.64 7.15
C SER A 53 -16.43 -2.15 6.85
N ARG A 54 -15.48 -1.36 7.37
CA ARG A 54 -15.37 0.08 7.07
C ARG A 54 -14.84 0.32 5.65
N ALA A 55 -14.99 1.57 5.20
CA ALA A 55 -14.56 1.99 3.88
C ALA A 55 -13.08 1.64 3.65
N PRO A 56 -12.74 1.06 2.48
CA PRO A 56 -11.37 0.72 2.15
C PRO A 56 -10.48 1.96 2.09
N VAL A 57 -9.24 1.83 2.55
CA VAL A 57 -8.24 2.89 2.47
C VAL A 57 -7.30 2.62 1.31
N GLU A 58 -7.46 3.37 0.22
CA GLU A 58 -6.47 3.38 -0.87
C GLU A 58 -5.12 3.86 -0.34
N SER A 59 -4.07 3.10 -0.62
CA SER A 59 -2.73 3.36 -0.12
C SER A 59 -1.71 3.30 -1.25
N ASN A 60 -0.83 4.29 -1.32
CA ASN A 60 0.31 4.34 -2.21
C ASN A 60 1.56 3.94 -1.44
N HIS A 61 2.13 2.79 -1.77
CA HIS A 61 3.25 2.18 -1.09
C HIS A 61 4.53 2.57 -1.81
N TYR A 62 5.42 3.26 -1.10
CA TYR A 62 6.76 3.56 -1.57
C TYR A 62 7.75 2.69 -0.81
N CYS A 63 8.17 1.62 -1.46
CA CYS A 63 8.86 0.50 -0.81
C CYS A 63 10.36 0.51 -1.05
N SER A 64 11.08 0.01 -0.06
CA SER A 64 12.51 -0.30 -0.11
C SER A 64 12.73 -1.74 0.32
N HIS A 65 13.65 -2.44 -0.34
CA HIS A 65 14.09 -3.76 0.07
C HIS A 65 15.28 -3.61 1.03
N LEU A 66 15.15 -4.13 2.24
CA LEU A 66 16.28 -4.20 3.18
C LEU A 66 17.18 -5.39 2.87
N ASN A 67 16.57 -6.48 2.43
CA ASN A 67 17.17 -7.70 1.92
C ASN A 67 16.08 -8.53 1.21
N GLU A 68 16.44 -9.72 0.71
CA GLU A 68 15.52 -10.64 0.02
C GLU A 68 14.29 -11.04 0.86
N ASP A 69 14.40 -11.04 2.18
CA ASP A 69 13.35 -11.50 3.07
C ASP A 69 12.55 -10.38 3.74
N VAL A 70 12.99 -9.12 3.63
CA VAL A 70 12.39 -7.99 4.37
C VAL A 70 12.29 -6.76 3.47
N ARG A 71 11.05 -6.29 3.30
CA ARG A 71 10.70 -5.05 2.64
C ARG A 71 10.00 -4.13 3.62
N GLN A 72 10.12 -2.83 3.40
CA GLN A 72 9.42 -1.82 4.18
C GLN A 72 8.93 -0.71 3.27
N CYS A 73 7.74 -0.19 3.56
CA CYS A 73 7.10 0.84 2.75
C CYS A 73 6.64 2.00 3.61
N VAL A 74 6.75 3.18 3.04
CA VAL A 74 6.10 4.40 3.52
C VAL A 74 4.79 4.55 2.75
N LEU A 75 3.68 4.76 3.45
CA LEU A 75 2.34 4.77 2.85
C LEU A 75 1.79 6.18 2.74
N TYR A 76 1.26 6.53 1.57
CA TYR A 76 0.64 7.83 1.31
C TYR A 76 -0.80 7.68 0.80
N ASP A 77 -1.64 8.67 1.04
CA ASP A 77 -3.03 8.69 0.58
C ASP A 77 -3.20 9.01 -0.93
N SER A 78 -2.15 9.47 -1.58
CA SER A 78 -2.10 9.76 -3.01
C SER A 78 -0.65 9.66 -3.53
N PRO A 79 -0.42 9.58 -4.85
CA PRO A 79 0.91 9.61 -5.43
C PRO A 79 1.44 11.05 -5.65
N GLU A 80 0.71 12.07 -5.20
CA GLU A 80 1.00 13.47 -5.51
C GLU A 80 2.06 14.09 -4.57
N PRO A 81 2.78 15.15 -4.98
CA PRO A 81 3.92 15.70 -4.23
C PRO A 81 3.64 16.13 -2.78
N ASN A 82 2.40 16.42 -2.43
CA ASN A 82 1.95 16.76 -1.08
C ASN A 82 0.91 15.76 -0.56
N ALA A 83 1.03 14.49 -0.90
CA ALA A 83 0.26 13.45 -0.24
C ALA A 83 0.50 13.44 1.28
N ARG A 84 -0.52 13.03 2.05
CA ARG A 84 -0.37 12.81 3.49
C ARG A 84 0.34 11.48 3.73
N LEU A 85 1.32 11.47 4.63
CA LEU A 85 1.87 10.23 5.18
C LEU A 85 0.80 9.58 6.06
N ILE A 86 0.31 8.41 5.66
CA ILE A 86 -0.79 7.73 6.36
C ILE A 86 -0.35 6.51 7.15
N GLY A 87 0.86 5.97 6.92
CA GLY A 87 1.30 4.79 7.64
C GLY A 87 2.59 4.20 7.12
N ILE A 88 2.87 2.98 7.60
CA ILE A 88 3.99 2.15 7.19
C ILE A 88 3.53 0.71 7.01
N GLU A 89 4.27 -0.01 6.19
CA GLU A 89 4.12 -1.45 6.05
C GLU A 89 5.48 -2.14 6.13
N TYR A 90 5.51 -3.31 6.76
CA TYR A 90 6.59 -4.27 6.63
C TYR A 90 6.08 -5.49 5.89
N MET A 91 6.89 -6.01 4.97
CA MET A 91 6.60 -7.28 4.32
C MET A 91 7.75 -8.24 4.53
N ILE A 92 7.43 -9.49 4.87
CA ILE A 92 8.44 -10.50 5.17
C ILE A 92 8.18 -11.81 4.43
N SER A 93 9.25 -12.56 4.15
CA SER A 93 9.14 -13.88 3.54
C SER A 93 8.41 -14.89 4.44
N PRO A 94 7.82 -15.95 3.87
CA PRO A 94 7.24 -17.06 4.64
C PRO A 94 8.21 -17.66 5.65
N ARG A 95 9.50 -17.71 5.31
CA ARG A 95 10.57 -18.21 6.18
C ARG A 95 10.63 -17.44 7.49
N LEU A 96 10.58 -16.10 7.43
CA LEU A 96 10.59 -15.26 8.62
C LEU A 96 9.24 -15.31 9.35
N TYR A 97 8.13 -15.26 8.60
CA TYR A 97 6.79 -15.32 9.17
C TYR A 97 6.58 -16.58 10.03
N ASN A 98 7.06 -17.73 9.56
CA ASN A 98 6.95 -19.01 10.28
C ASN A 98 7.77 -19.06 11.58
N THR A 99 8.71 -18.14 11.79
CA THR A 99 9.46 -18.02 13.06
C THR A 99 8.79 -17.13 14.09
N LEU A 100 7.76 -16.38 13.69
CA LEU A 100 7.05 -15.47 14.58
C LEU A 100 6.24 -16.25 15.63
N PRO A 101 6.13 -15.73 16.87
CA PRO A 101 5.16 -16.22 17.83
C PRO A 101 3.74 -16.16 17.25
N GLN A 102 2.89 -17.13 17.61
CA GLN A 102 1.50 -17.19 17.12
C GLN A 102 0.73 -15.87 17.34
N GLU A 103 0.88 -15.26 18.51
CA GLU A 103 0.24 -13.97 18.82
C GLU A 103 0.64 -12.86 17.85
N GLU A 104 1.90 -12.85 17.41
CA GLU A 104 2.41 -11.85 16.46
C GLU A 104 1.92 -12.13 15.05
N ARG A 105 1.82 -13.41 14.65
CA ARG A 105 1.36 -13.84 13.32
C ARG A 105 -0.02 -13.30 12.94
N ARG A 106 -0.88 -13.06 13.94
CA ARG A 106 -2.24 -12.50 13.76
C ARG A 106 -2.25 -11.06 13.24
N TYR A 107 -1.14 -10.35 13.31
CA TYR A 107 -1.04 -8.97 12.81
C TYR A 107 -0.68 -8.88 11.33
N TRP A 108 -0.49 -10.02 10.67
CA TRP A 108 -0.04 -10.07 9.28
C TRP A 108 -1.13 -10.61 8.37
N HIS A 109 -1.10 -10.16 7.12
CA HIS A 109 -2.02 -10.59 6.06
C HIS A 109 -1.25 -11.19 4.88
N SER A 110 -1.94 -11.98 4.08
CA SER A 110 -1.43 -12.52 2.81
C SER A 110 -1.77 -11.58 1.64
N HIS A 111 -0.96 -11.60 0.58
CA HIS A 111 -1.17 -10.76 -0.60
C HIS A 111 -1.89 -11.48 -1.75
N VAL A 112 -2.32 -12.74 -1.55
CA VAL A 112 -2.84 -13.62 -2.62
C VAL A 112 -3.99 -12.97 -3.37
N PHE A 113 -5.02 -12.54 -2.63
CA PHE A 113 -6.18 -11.91 -3.27
C PHE A 113 -5.80 -10.60 -3.96
N GLU A 114 -4.92 -9.77 -3.38
CA GLU A 114 -4.55 -8.50 -3.97
C GLU A 114 -3.88 -8.66 -5.33
N VAL A 115 -2.95 -9.61 -5.39
CA VAL A 115 -2.22 -9.95 -6.60
C VAL A 115 -3.16 -10.54 -7.65
N LYS A 116 -3.88 -11.60 -7.29
CA LYS A 116 -4.71 -12.37 -8.24
C LYS A 116 -5.93 -11.60 -8.71
N SER A 117 -6.48 -10.71 -7.89
CA SER A 117 -7.65 -9.91 -8.27
C SER A 117 -7.32 -8.70 -9.16
N GLY A 118 -6.03 -8.35 -9.30
CA GLY A 118 -5.63 -7.10 -9.95
C GLY A 118 -5.84 -5.84 -9.09
N MET A 119 -6.20 -6.00 -7.81
CA MET A 119 -6.36 -4.89 -6.87
C MET A 119 -5.03 -4.19 -6.62
N LEU A 120 -3.97 -4.95 -6.34
CA LEU A 120 -2.63 -4.42 -6.18
C LEU A 120 -1.99 -4.24 -7.55
N ILE A 121 -1.50 -3.02 -7.81
CA ILE A 121 -0.80 -2.68 -9.04
C ILE A 121 0.50 -1.96 -8.74
N MET A 122 1.38 -1.92 -9.72
CA MET A 122 2.42 -0.91 -9.81
C MET A 122 2.02 0.11 -10.88
N PRO A 123 1.79 1.39 -10.56
CA PRO A 123 1.40 2.38 -11.55
C PRO A 123 2.45 2.52 -12.67
N THR A 124 1.99 2.57 -13.92
CA THR A 124 2.87 2.62 -15.09
C THR A 124 3.70 3.92 -15.11
N PRO A 125 5.05 3.85 -15.14
CA PRO A 125 5.88 5.04 -15.22
C PRO A 125 5.66 5.80 -16.52
N THR A 126 5.69 7.14 -16.45
CA THR A 126 5.53 7.99 -17.63
C THR A 126 6.58 7.66 -18.70
N GLY A 127 6.12 7.39 -19.92
CA GLY A 127 6.99 7.10 -21.06
C GLY A 127 7.43 5.64 -21.19
N VAL A 128 7.00 4.75 -20.30
CA VAL A 128 7.23 3.30 -20.42
C VAL A 128 6.04 2.67 -21.16
N PRO A 129 6.26 1.86 -22.22
CA PRO A 129 5.18 1.14 -22.90
C PRO A 129 4.48 0.16 -21.95
N GLU A 130 3.15 0.16 -21.97
CA GLU A 130 2.33 -0.66 -21.07
C GLU A 130 2.64 -2.16 -21.16
N SER A 131 2.87 -2.69 -22.36
CA SER A 131 3.22 -4.11 -22.55
C SER A 131 4.55 -4.51 -21.93
N VAL A 132 5.52 -3.58 -21.91
CA VAL A 132 6.82 -3.80 -21.25
C VAL A 132 6.65 -3.71 -19.74
N TRP A 133 5.85 -2.76 -19.28
CA TRP A 133 5.56 -2.60 -17.86
C TRP A 133 4.77 -3.79 -17.29
N GLU A 134 3.79 -4.31 -18.03
CA GLU A 134 2.99 -5.48 -17.62
C GLU A 134 3.87 -6.70 -17.32
N VAL A 135 4.92 -6.95 -18.12
CA VAL A 135 5.87 -8.03 -17.84
C VAL A 135 6.64 -7.78 -16.54
N ALA A 136 7.16 -6.56 -16.35
CA ALA A 136 7.94 -6.22 -15.15
C ALA A 136 7.09 -6.28 -13.87
N GLU A 137 5.90 -5.68 -13.91
CA GLU A 137 4.92 -5.72 -12.82
C GLU A 137 4.49 -7.16 -12.53
N THR A 138 4.22 -7.99 -13.54
CA THR A 138 3.83 -9.39 -13.34
C THR A 138 4.96 -10.19 -12.67
N LYS A 139 6.22 -9.93 -13.03
CA LYS A 139 7.37 -10.54 -12.33
C LYS A 139 7.49 -10.11 -10.88
N GLU A 140 7.25 -8.84 -10.58
CA GLU A 140 7.19 -8.40 -9.18
C GLU A 140 6.05 -9.08 -8.42
N MET A 141 4.90 -9.32 -9.08
CA MET A 141 3.75 -10.01 -8.47
C MET A 141 4.01 -11.49 -8.18
N GLU A 142 4.85 -12.16 -8.97
CA GLU A 142 5.30 -13.52 -8.67
C GLU A 142 6.06 -13.58 -7.34
N ASP A 143 6.76 -12.51 -6.93
CA ASP A 143 7.43 -12.45 -5.63
C ASP A 143 6.49 -11.97 -4.51
N VAL A 144 5.69 -10.92 -4.78
CA VAL A 144 4.79 -10.30 -3.78
C VAL A 144 3.70 -11.25 -3.32
N ILE A 145 3.22 -12.16 -4.18
CA ILE A 145 2.16 -13.10 -3.79
C ILE A 145 2.55 -13.99 -2.60
N HIS A 146 3.85 -14.22 -2.40
CA HIS A 146 4.37 -15.13 -1.37
C HIS A 146 4.62 -14.48 -0.01
N ILE A 147 4.80 -13.16 0.06
CA ILE A 147 5.20 -12.49 1.31
C ILE A 147 3.99 -12.14 2.19
N TYR A 148 4.24 -11.89 3.47
CA TYR A 148 3.22 -11.47 4.45
C TYR A 148 3.41 -9.99 4.79
N GLY A 149 2.33 -9.21 4.82
CA GLY A 149 2.35 -7.78 5.12
C GLY A 149 1.85 -7.46 6.53
N LYS A 150 2.45 -6.48 7.20
CA LYS A 150 1.99 -5.90 8.47
C LYS A 150 1.94 -4.39 8.35
N ILE A 151 0.75 -3.83 8.49
CA ILE A 151 0.48 -2.42 8.22
C ILE A 151 0.00 -1.73 9.50
N PHE A 152 0.58 -0.57 9.78
CA PHE A 152 0.00 0.38 10.73
C PHE A 152 -0.28 1.71 10.04
N GLN A 153 -1.53 2.15 10.08
CA GLN A 153 -1.93 3.47 9.63
C GLN A 153 -2.03 4.45 10.81
N THR A 154 -1.38 5.59 10.67
CA THR A 154 -1.34 6.68 11.66
C THR A 154 -2.27 7.83 11.31
N TRP A 155 -2.86 7.84 10.11
CA TRP A 155 -3.83 8.84 9.70
C TRP A 155 -5.03 8.20 9.00
N ASP A 156 -6.18 8.21 9.67
CA ASP A 156 -7.44 7.70 9.13
C ASP A 156 -8.08 8.74 8.19
N VAL A 157 -7.82 8.60 6.90
CA VAL A 157 -8.35 9.52 5.87
C VAL A 157 -9.85 9.35 5.61
N THR A 158 -10.47 8.28 6.13
CA THR A 158 -11.91 8.00 5.91
C THR A 158 -12.82 8.83 6.83
N LYS A 159 -12.29 9.33 7.95
CA LYS A 159 -13.03 10.15 8.92
C LYS A 159 -13.16 11.62 8.51
N GLY A 160 -12.38 12.06 7.51
CA GLY A 160 -12.30 13.48 7.13
C GLY A 160 -11.51 14.36 8.11
N ASP A 161 -10.81 13.75 9.07
CA ASP A 161 -9.95 14.48 10.00
C ASP A 161 -8.81 15.17 9.25
N VAL A 162 -8.65 16.47 9.52
CA VAL A 162 -7.66 17.31 8.86
C VAL A 162 -6.24 17.16 9.45
N LEU A 163 -6.09 16.40 10.54
CA LEU A 163 -4.82 16.03 11.18
C LEU A 163 -4.84 14.54 11.59
N PRO A 164 -3.68 13.89 11.78
CA PRO A 164 -3.60 12.50 12.22
C PRO A 164 -3.93 12.38 13.71
N LEU A 165 -5.22 12.22 14.04
CA LEU A 165 -5.69 12.10 15.42
C LEU A 165 -5.80 10.63 15.85
N GLY A 166 -5.59 10.39 17.15
CA GLY A 166 -5.76 9.07 17.76
C GLY A 166 -4.52 8.18 17.70
N GLU A 167 -4.73 6.89 17.94
CA GLU A 167 -3.68 5.88 17.98
C GLU A 167 -3.50 5.21 16.60
N PRO A 168 -2.29 4.73 16.27
CA PRO A 168 -2.07 3.93 15.07
C PRO A 168 -3.03 2.74 15.02
N GLN A 169 -3.66 2.53 13.86
CA GLN A 169 -4.58 1.43 13.61
C GLN A 169 -3.87 0.31 12.85
N LEU A 170 -4.04 -0.92 13.30
CA LEU A 170 -3.63 -2.10 12.54
C LEU A 170 -4.53 -2.23 11.32
N MET A 171 -3.93 -2.40 10.15
CA MET A 171 -4.66 -2.67 8.92
C MET A 171 -4.40 -4.10 8.45
N THR A 172 -5.32 -4.59 7.63
CA THR A 172 -5.25 -5.88 6.93
C THR A 172 -5.54 -5.65 5.45
N SER A 173 -5.25 -6.65 4.63
CA SER A 173 -5.74 -6.71 3.26
C SER A 173 -7.05 -7.49 3.13
N PHE A 174 -7.69 -7.38 1.97
CA PHE A 174 -8.88 -8.13 1.58
C PHE A 174 -8.48 -9.53 1.10
N THR A 175 -9.33 -10.53 1.36
CA THR A 175 -9.13 -11.93 0.93
C THR A 175 -10.16 -12.38 -0.12
N GLU A 176 -11.21 -11.60 -0.33
CA GLU A 176 -12.20 -11.81 -1.40
C GLU A 176 -12.92 -10.50 -1.75
N GLY A 177 -13.51 -10.43 -2.95
CA GLY A 177 -14.14 -9.20 -3.44
C GLY A 177 -15.38 -8.75 -2.65
N GLY A 178 -16.08 -9.69 -2.00
CA GLY A 178 -17.27 -9.40 -1.20
C GLY A 178 -17.00 -8.64 0.09
N GLN A 179 -15.75 -8.56 0.53
CA GLN A 179 -15.34 -7.91 1.77
C GLN A 179 -15.21 -6.38 1.64
N MET A 180 -15.09 -5.86 0.43
CA MET A 180 -14.81 -4.45 0.20
C MET A 180 -16.09 -3.59 0.25
N GLU A 181 -16.21 -2.73 1.26
CA GLU A 181 -17.31 -1.76 1.34
C GLU A 181 -17.32 -0.87 0.08
N GLY A 182 -18.51 -0.62 -0.47
CA GLY A 182 -18.68 0.11 -1.74
C GLY A 182 -18.56 -0.76 -2.99
N GLY A 183 -18.12 -2.02 -2.83
CA GLY A 183 -18.04 -3.03 -3.88
C GLY A 183 -16.72 -2.98 -4.66
N PHE A 184 -16.04 -4.12 -4.71
CA PHE A 184 -14.73 -4.28 -5.34
C PHE A 184 -14.62 -3.64 -6.72
N GLU A 185 -15.53 -3.98 -7.64
CA GLU A 185 -15.43 -3.50 -9.03
C GLU A 185 -15.54 -1.97 -9.15
N LYS A 186 -16.34 -1.35 -8.28
CA LYS A 186 -16.52 0.10 -8.25
C LYS A 186 -15.28 0.77 -7.69
N VAL A 187 -14.84 0.34 -6.50
CA VAL A 187 -13.71 0.95 -5.79
C VAL A 187 -12.42 0.84 -6.61
N VAL A 188 -12.11 -0.36 -7.10
CA VAL A 188 -10.89 -0.60 -7.89
C VAL A 188 -11.01 0.04 -9.29
N GLY A 189 -12.20 0.02 -9.89
CA GLY A 189 -12.46 0.68 -11.18
C GLY A 189 -12.29 2.20 -11.12
N GLU A 190 -12.65 2.85 -10.01
CA GLU A 190 -12.42 4.28 -9.81
C GLU A 190 -10.92 4.61 -9.72
N ARG A 191 -10.12 3.76 -9.03
CA ARG A 191 -8.65 3.89 -9.00
C ARG A 191 -8.06 3.70 -10.38
N ASP A 192 -8.50 2.68 -11.10
CA ASP A 192 -8.05 2.39 -12.45
C ASP A 192 -8.30 3.53 -13.43
N GLY A 193 -9.48 4.18 -13.35
CA GLY A 193 -9.76 5.38 -14.13
C GLY A 193 -8.82 6.55 -13.84
N ARG A 194 -8.33 6.68 -12.59
CA ARG A 194 -7.35 7.72 -12.22
C ARG A 194 -5.93 7.36 -12.64
N MET A 195 -5.55 6.08 -12.57
CA MET A 195 -4.17 5.63 -12.79
C MET A 195 -3.92 5.10 -14.21
N GLY A 196 -4.96 4.99 -15.05
CA GLY A 196 -4.85 4.41 -16.38
C GLY A 196 -4.51 2.92 -16.36
N SER A 197 -5.06 2.17 -15.40
CA SER A 197 -4.88 0.73 -15.25
C SER A 197 -6.18 -0.03 -15.53
N ASP A 198 -6.10 -1.37 -15.59
CA ASP A 198 -7.27 -2.25 -15.72
C ASP A 198 -7.07 -3.51 -14.86
N TRP A 199 -7.75 -3.59 -13.72
CA TRP A 199 -7.69 -4.71 -12.80
C TRP A 199 -8.15 -6.02 -13.43
N ARG A 200 -9.06 -5.97 -14.42
CA ARG A 200 -9.54 -7.18 -15.13
C ARG A 200 -8.42 -7.75 -15.98
N ARG A 201 -7.69 -6.89 -16.68
CA ARG A 201 -6.49 -7.28 -17.41
C ARG A 201 -5.41 -7.82 -16.47
N LYS A 202 -5.16 -7.14 -15.35
CA LYS A 202 -4.20 -7.62 -14.33
C LYS A 202 -4.59 -8.99 -13.78
N LYS A 203 -5.87 -9.21 -13.47
CA LYS A 203 -6.41 -10.51 -13.05
C LYS A 203 -6.16 -11.59 -14.10
N GLU A 204 -6.46 -11.30 -15.37
CA GLU A 204 -6.26 -12.24 -16.49
C GLU A 204 -4.80 -12.66 -16.62
N VAL A 205 -3.86 -11.71 -16.70
CA VAL A 205 -2.43 -12.04 -16.92
C VAL A 205 -1.76 -12.70 -15.72
N ARG A 206 -2.36 -12.59 -14.54
CA ARG A 206 -1.86 -13.17 -13.29
C ARG A 206 -2.53 -14.50 -12.95
N GLU A 207 -3.40 -15.04 -13.81
CA GLU A 207 -4.09 -16.31 -13.60
C GLU A 207 -3.11 -17.47 -13.37
N GLU A 208 -1.96 -17.46 -14.07
CA GLU A 208 -0.93 -18.51 -13.99
C GLU A 208 0.10 -18.31 -12.87
N ILE A 209 0.03 -17.22 -12.10
CA ILE A 209 0.89 -17.05 -10.91
C ILE A 209 0.50 -18.10 -9.87
N GLU A 210 1.49 -18.88 -9.41
CA GLU A 210 1.32 -19.93 -8.40
C GLU A 210 0.88 -19.34 -7.06
N GLU A 211 -0.23 -19.83 -6.51
CA GLU A 211 -0.71 -19.41 -5.20
C GLU A 211 0.02 -20.19 -4.09
N PRO A 212 0.63 -19.50 -3.10
CA PRO A 212 1.22 -20.17 -1.96
C PRO A 212 0.17 -20.76 -1.01
N GLU A 213 0.59 -21.75 -0.22
CA GLU A 213 -0.15 -22.13 0.98
C GLU A 213 -0.09 -20.99 2.01
N ILE A 214 -1.23 -20.40 2.31
CA ILE A 214 -1.36 -19.35 3.33
C ILE A 214 -1.37 -20.00 4.71
N HIS A 215 -0.51 -19.52 5.60
CA HIS A 215 -0.46 -19.99 6.97
C HIS A 215 -1.77 -19.67 7.73
N GLY A 216 -2.27 -20.64 8.50
CA GLY A 216 -3.60 -20.57 9.12
C GLY A 216 -3.85 -19.38 10.08
N ASP A 217 -2.79 -18.81 10.65
CA ASP A 217 -2.84 -17.65 11.57
C ASP A 217 -2.86 -16.28 10.85
N ALA A 218 -2.57 -16.22 9.54
CA ALA A 218 -2.64 -14.99 8.76
C ALA A 218 -4.10 -14.58 8.48
N ASP A 219 -4.29 -13.34 8.05
CA ASP A 219 -5.60 -12.78 7.68
C ASP A 219 -6.60 -12.84 8.86
N TRP A 220 -6.09 -12.65 10.08
CA TRP A 220 -6.83 -12.84 11.33
C TRP A 220 -8.12 -12.02 11.41
N ALA A 221 -8.11 -10.83 10.82
CA ALA A 221 -9.27 -9.94 10.79
C ALA A 221 -10.53 -10.61 10.21
N TRP A 222 -10.35 -11.54 9.26
CA TRP A 222 -11.42 -12.22 8.52
C TRP A 222 -11.77 -13.61 9.06
N LYS A 223 -11.08 -14.09 10.10
CA LYS A 223 -11.39 -15.39 10.71
C LYS A 223 -12.71 -15.33 11.46
N ALA A 224 -13.57 -16.32 11.22
CA ALA A 224 -14.86 -16.46 11.91
C ALA A 224 -14.70 -16.83 13.39
N ASP A 225 -13.67 -17.63 13.73
CA ASP A 225 -13.32 -18.01 15.09
C ASP A 225 -12.01 -17.32 15.49
N LYS A 226 -12.11 -16.38 16.43
CA LYS A 226 -10.96 -15.64 17.00
C LYS A 226 -10.60 -16.09 18.42
N SER A 227 -11.08 -17.25 18.85
CA SER A 227 -10.92 -17.75 20.23
C SER A 227 -9.63 -18.51 20.51
N LYS A 228 -8.82 -18.77 19.48
CA LYS A 228 -7.56 -19.52 19.56
C LYS A 228 -6.36 -18.62 19.45
#